data_AF-A0A257JRL2-F1
#
_entry.id   AF-A0A257JRL2-F1
#
_cell.length_a   1.000
_cell.length_b   1.000
_cell.length_c   1.000
_cell.angle_alpha   90.00
_cell.angle_beta   90.00
_cell.angle_gamma   90.00
#
_symmetry.space_group_name_H-M   'P 1'
#
loop_
_entity.id
_entity.type
_entity.pdbx_description
1 polymer ?
#
loop_
_entity_poly.entity_id
_entity_poly.type
_entity_poly.pdbx_seq_one_letter_code
_entity_poly.pdbx_strand_id
1 'polypeptide(L)' 'MHRRLALASSLALALLAAPVLAQKTQLLVYTALETDQLKAYQEGFNKVHPDIDIKWVRDSTGVIT' A
#
# COMPACT_ATOMS: atom_id res chain seq x y z
N MET A 1 -45.09 -12.21 -4.01
CA MET A 1 -43.87 -12.08 -4.84
C MET A 1 -42.97 -10.90 -4.46
N HIS A 2 -43.50 -9.80 -3.92
CA HIS A 2 -42.73 -8.61 -3.51
C HIS A 2 -41.66 -8.84 -2.43
N ARG A 3 -41.88 -9.76 -1.48
CA ARG A 3 -40.89 -10.11 -0.44
C ARG A 3 -39.60 -10.75 -0.98
N ARG A 4 -39.69 -11.51 -2.08
CA ARG A 4 -38.52 -12.14 -2.73
C ARG A 4 -37.70 -11.13 -3.54
N LEU A 5 -38.38 -10.15 -4.14
CA LEU A 5 -37.75 -9.01 -4.82
C LEU A 5 -37.05 -8.05 -3.83
N ALA A 6 -37.61 -7.85 -2.64
CA ALA A 6 -37.00 -7.05 -1.57
C ALA A 6 -35.72 -7.69 -1.00
N LEU A 7 -35.68 -9.02 -0.82
CA LEU A 7 -34.46 -9.72 -0.39
C LEU A 7 -33.37 -9.71 -1.47
N ALA A 8 -33.74 -9.83 -2.74
CA ALA A 8 -32.79 -9.80 -3.86
C ALA A 8 -32.14 -8.42 -4.04
N SER A 9 -32.86 -7.34 -3.75
CA SER A 9 -32.35 -5.96 -3.84
C SER A 9 -31.42 -5.59 -2.67
N SER A 10 -31.64 -6.11 -1.46
CA SER A 10 -30.71 -5.91 -0.34
C SER A 10 -29.36 -6.61 -0.52
N LEU A 11 -29.33 -7.76 -1.21
CA LEU A 11 -28.08 -8.50 -1.45
C LEU A 11 -27.20 -7.82 -2.52
N ALA A 12 -27.81 -7.18 -3.52
CA ALA A 12 -27.10 -6.44 -4.55
C ALA A 12 -26.38 -5.19 -4.01
N LEU A 13 -26.95 -4.52 -3.00
CA LEU A 13 -26.34 -3.32 -2.40
C LEU A 13 -25.14 -3.67 -1.50
N ALA A 14 -25.13 -4.87 -0.89
CA ALA A 14 -24.01 -5.33 -0.08
C ALA A 14 -22.74 -5.63 -0.92
N LEU A 15 -22.89 -6.00 -2.19
CA LEU A 15 -21.78 -6.23 -3.11
C LEU A 15 -21.05 -4.94 -3.54
N LEU A 16 -21.72 -3.78 -3.45
CA LEU A 16 -21.13 -2.47 -3.76
C LEU A 16 -20.33 -1.88 -2.59
N ALA A 17 -20.46 -2.45 -1.39
CA ALA A 17 -19.74 -2.02 -0.19
C ALA A 17 -18.41 -2.77 0.03
N ALA A 18 -17.96 -3.57 -0.94
CA ALA A 18 -16.66 -4.21 -0.85
C ALA A 18 -15.57 -3.13 -0.72
N PRO A 19 -14.67 -3.22 0.27
CA PRO A 19 -13.56 -2.29 0.37
C PRO A 19 -12.75 -2.40 -0.92
N VAL A 20 -12.61 -1.29 -1.63
CA VAL A 20 -11.65 -1.19 -2.73
C VAL A 20 -10.29 -1.53 -2.12
N LEU A 21 -9.70 -2.65 -2.54
CA LEU A 21 -8.30 -2.97 -2.25
C LEU A 21 -7.46 -1.87 -2.90
N ALA A 22 -7.14 -0.84 -2.13
CA ALA A 22 -6.24 0.21 -2.55
C ALA A 22 -4.88 -0.42 -2.83
N GLN A 23 -4.42 -0.33 -4.07
CA GLN A 23 -3.10 -0.80 -4.43
C GLN A 23 -2.08 0.03 -3.66
N LYS A 24 -1.16 -0.66 -2.96
CA LYS A 24 -0.11 0.02 -2.22
C LYS A 24 0.70 0.92 -3.13
N THR A 25 0.98 2.12 -2.65
CA THR A 25 1.80 3.08 -3.39
C THR A 25 3.25 2.64 -3.31
N GLN A 26 3.97 2.60 -4.44
CA GLN A 26 5.39 2.28 -4.44
C GLN A 26 6.23 3.56 -4.41
N LEU A 27 7.13 3.68 -3.44
CA LEU A 27 8.09 4.77 -3.30
C LEU A 27 9.49 4.28 -3.65
N LEU A 28 10.09 4.80 -4.72
CA LEU A 28 11.48 4.51 -5.08
C LEU A 28 12.42 5.48 -4.36
N VAL A 29 13.33 4.94 -3.55
CA VAL A 29 14.28 5.73 -2.76
C VAL A 29 15.71 5.41 -3.19
N TYR A 30 16.38 6.43 -3.71
CA TYR A 30 17.81 6.40 -4.00
C TYR A 30 18.60 6.86 -2.78
N THR A 31 19.62 6.10 -2.38
CA THR A 31 20.34 6.37 -1.14
C THR A 31 21.79 5.88 -1.19
N ALA A 32 22.66 6.55 -0.45
CA ALA A 32 24.04 6.09 -0.20
C ALA A 32 24.19 5.27 1.08
N LEU A 33 23.13 5.15 1.89
CA LEU A 33 23.16 4.41 3.15
C LEU A 33 23.53 2.93 2.94
N GLU A 34 24.22 2.36 3.92
CA GLU A 34 24.53 0.93 3.94
C GLU A 34 23.26 0.10 4.14
N THR A 35 23.26 -1.13 3.61
CA THR A 35 22.08 -2.01 3.59
C THR A 35 21.58 -2.37 4.99
N ASP A 36 22.48 -2.45 5.98
CA ASP A 36 22.17 -2.73 7.38
C ASP A 36 21.37 -1.61 8.06
N GLN A 37 21.53 -0.37 7.60
CA GLN A 37 20.80 0.80 8.09
C GLN A 37 19.37 0.87 7.53
N LEU A 38 19.14 0.38 6.30
CA LEU A 38 17.85 0.54 5.59
C LEU A 38 16.67 -0.07 6.34
N LYS A 39 16.89 -1.17 7.07
CA LYS A 39 15.83 -1.87 7.79
C LYS A 39 15.17 -0.99 8.85
N ALA A 40 15.96 -0.28 9.65
CA ALA A 40 15.43 0.59 10.71
C ALA A 40 14.60 1.75 10.14
N TYR A 41 15.04 2.35 9.03
CA TYR A 41 14.29 3.39 8.33
C TYR A 41 12.99 2.86 7.73
N GLN A 42 13.03 1.69 7.09
CA GLN A 42 11.83 1.07 6.51
C GLN A 42 10.80 0.72 7.59
N GLU A 43 11.22 0.16 8.72
CA GLU A 43 10.32 -0.14 9.84
C GLU A 43 9.67 1.12 10.43
N GLY A 44 10.48 2.17 10.64
CA GLY A 44 9.98 3.46 11.13
C GLY A 44 8.99 4.11 10.16
N PHE A 45 9.29 4.10 8.87
CA PHE A 45 8.42 4.65 7.83
C PHE A 45 7.12 3.86 7.69
N ASN A 46 7.18 2.54 7.57
CA ASN A 46 6.01 1.68 7.38
C ASN A 46 5.05 1.70 8.58
N LYS A 47 5.56 2.00 9.78
CA LYS A 47 4.71 2.18 10.97
C LYS A 47 3.77 3.38 10.83
N VAL A 48 4.22 4.44 10.16
CA VAL A 48 3.44 5.67 9.92
C VAL A 48 2.68 5.59 8.59
N HIS A 49 3.23 4.88 7.59
CA HIS A 49 2.70 4.74 6.24
C HIS A 49 2.57 3.25 5.83
N PRO A 50 1.59 2.51 6.36
CA PRO A 50 1.45 1.07 6.10
C PRO A 50 1.03 0.71 4.67
N ASP A 51 0.49 1.68 3.94
CA ASP A 51 -0.03 1.62 2.58
C ASP A 51 1.03 1.94 1.50
N ILE A 52 2.25 2.28 1.91
CA ILE A 52 3.36 2.58 1.01
C ILE A 52 4.42 1.50 1.11
N ASP A 53 4.84 0.96 -0.03
CA ASP A 53 5.97 0.03 -0.12
C ASP A 53 7.21 0.78 -0.64
N ILE A 54 8.31 0.74 0.12
CA ILE A 54 9.58 1.33 -0.31
C ILE A 54 10.37 0.36 -1.18
N LYS A 55 10.82 0.84 -2.35
CA LYS A 55 11.82 0.20 -3.20
C LYS A 55 13.14 0.96 -3.07
N TRP A 56 14.20 0.28 -2.66
CA TRP A 56 15.50 0.89 -2.46
C TRP A 56 16.39 0.74 -3.68
N VAL A 57 17.07 1.81 -4.05
CA VAL A 57 18.22 1.81 -4.95
C VAL A 57 19.38 2.37 -4.15
N ARG A 58 20.38 1.52 -3.90
CA ARG A 58 21.58 1.95 -3.21
C ARG A 58 22.64 2.33 -4.23
N ASP A 59 23.10 3.58 -4.16
CA ASP A 59 24.30 4.05 -4.85
C ASP A 59 25.28 4.58 -3.81
N SER A 60 26.33 3.80 -3.55
CA SER A 60 27.37 4.11 -2.56
C SER A 60 28.17 5.38 -2.89
N THR A 61 28.10 5.88 -4.12
CA THR A 61 28.72 7.16 -4.51
C THR A 61 27.85 8.36 -4.17
N GLY A 62 26.56 8.15 -3.91
CA GLY A 62 25.59 9.21 -3.65
C GLY A 62 25.26 10.08 -4.87
N VAL A 63 25.75 9.73 -6.07
CA VAL A 63 25.44 10.45 -7.31
C VAL A 63 24.05 10.04 -7.77
N ILE A 64 23.09 10.96 -7.67
CA ILE A 64 21.74 10.80 -8.22
C ILE A 64 21.64 11.78 -9.39
N THR A 65 21.64 11.27 -10.63
CA THR A 65 21.47 12.07 -11.86
C THR A 65 20.25 11.62 -12.63
#